data_AF-A0A2V2VP80-F1
#
_entry.id   AF-A0A2V2VP80-F1
#
_cell.length_a   1.000
_cell.length_b   1.000
_cell.length_c   1.000
_cell.angle_alpha   90.00
_cell.angle_beta   90.00
_cell.angle_gamma   90.00
#
_symmetry.space_group_name_H-M   'P 1'
#
loop_
_entity.id
_entity.type
_entity.pdbx_description
1 polymer ?
#
loop_
_entity_poly.entity_id
_entity_poly.type
_entity_poly.pdbx_seq_one_letter_code
_entity_poly.pdbx_strand_id
1 'polypeptide(L)'
;MPGNQASAVPQGDRQRRARPESEGDTDQPAATRRRVEKVRRLMWALDSRVEGYTLRGDYESVYNARWHHVMEVPGGEGTVMEVKEGKPPQSWTYKAVGRTLEKDDGVEPSGAPRLRLMVLTSERAWDFLGRDASTDCYVNCEVDRVWQIVKGDLTELFNSIPEDHFTPHPRLLTGTPGIGKSLAAGSYLLYQLLHYDAELLPVVVFFFCGSEAYVFNKTTETVTSYMNKSMMIKAVKELSLRGMKGYIIYEVGDRLDIPSPFLPPGGWGMLLVATPETTSYIHWANEKRAVRIIMNCPDESDVKAMCVWKKRNQPPPQQAEYWREVKGRMDKLGPILRYIFDEGRYINWIATCHNLVDGTPSWGIQRYFVFGTSKLWEDNNVLEYLARIVRVRGERNGESPFNAPITAHLASKTLCKLKTLMTQAEFNLFVSRIRDCLMHANFGKCAMFAFLNVAFMAAIRRKLKELKSPTRRPSHRCAPEVHSQEGPTSHYFLPSVERIGKKTCINHRLLYIPEAENFPLVDGFFFMDSNPMTLVGLRMATAGGHHTTASTVRQFTECLAAYFNGWKKLSRDMSWEIIYVQQADSTPMNDWQRCDVVNSDNVSKKEGREIAAFWKEKVRQYQVSIPCRDF
;
A
#
# COMPACT_ATOMS: atom_id res chain seq x y z
N MET A 1 54.66 72.65 20.09
CA MET A 1 56.09 72.36 20.34
C MET A 1 56.24 70.85 20.49
N PRO A 2 56.97 70.17 19.59
CA PRO A 2 57.27 70.46 18.17
C PRO A 2 56.30 69.68 17.25
N GLY A 3 55.99 70.08 16.01
CA GLY A 3 56.89 70.56 14.94
C GLY A 3 57.34 69.32 14.15
N ASN A 4 57.27 69.20 12.83
CA ASN A 4 57.24 70.15 11.71
C ASN A 4 56.63 69.42 10.50
N GLN A 5 55.71 70.03 9.73
CA GLN A 5 55.99 70.84 8.53
C GLN A 5 56.76 70.08 7.44
N ALA A 6 56.17 69.73 6.29
CA ALA A 6 55.50 70.51 5.24
C ALA A 6 56.44 70.82 4.07
N SER A 7 55.92 70.69 2.84
CA SER A 7 56.03 71.64 1.73
C SER A 7 55.44 70.94 0.48
N ALA A 8 54.22 71.24 0.03
CA ALA A 8 53.75 72.43 -0.72
C ALA A 8 54.13 72.37 -2.23
N VAL A 9 53.15 72.22 -3.13
CA VAL A 9 52.52 73.29 -4.00
C VAL A 9 53.08 73.20 -5.45
N PRO A 10 52.47 73.73 -6.55
CA PRO A 10 51.20 74.48 -6.79
C PRO A 10 50.24 73.86 -7.85
N GLN A 11 48.93 74.14 -7.86
CA GLN A 11 48.19 75.26 -8.51
C GLN A 11 48.41 75.47 -10.03
N GLY A 12 47.31 75.58 -10.78
CA GLY A 12 47.18 76.58 -11.86
C GLY A 12 46.61 76.14 -13.21
N ASP A 13 45.29 76.27 -13.34
CA ASP A 13 44.59 76.96 -14.44
C ASP A 13 44.61 76.51 -15.92
N ARG A 14 43.38 76.50 -16.48
CA ARG A 14 42.97 76.90 -17.84
C ARG A 14 43.50 76.07 -19.03
N GLN A 15 42.60 75.48 -19.84
CA GLN A 15 41.87 76.13 -20.93
C GLN A 15 41.14 75.09 -21.82
N ARG A 16 40.12 75.58 -22.53
CA ARG A 16 39.18 74.93 -23.45
C ARG A 16 39.76 73.99 -24.52
N ARG A 17 38.89 73.01 -24.88
CA ARG A 17 38.38 72.64 -26.23
C ARG A 17 38.86 71.28 -26.80
N ALA A 18 37.95 70.30 -26.82
CA ALA A 18 37.49 69.59 -28.03
C ALA A 18 36.47 68.49 -27.65
N ARG A 19 35.34 68.43 -28.36
CA ARG A 19 34.44 67.27 -28.44
C ARG A 19 35.12 66.18 -29.30
N PRO A 20 34.80 64.89 -29.11
CA PRO A 20 33.74 64.30 -29.94
C PRO A 20 32.78 63.37 -29.17
N GLU A 21 31.78 62.90 -29.91
CA GLU A 21 30.56 62.18 -29.55
C GLU A 21 30.77 60.78 -28.95
N SER A 22 29.88 60.35 -28.06
CA SER A 22 28.85 59.32 -28.30
C SER A 22 28.43 58.61 -27.01
N GLU A 23 27.10 58.44 -26.89
CA GLU A 23 26.35 57.37 -26.23
C GLU A 23 26.78 56.87 -24.83
N GLY A 24 25.94 57.19 -23.85
CA GLY A 24 25.87 56.53 -22.55
C GLY A 24 24.45 55.98 -22.34
N ASP A 25 24.17 54.86 -23.00
CA ASP A 25 22.99 54.03 -22.79
C ASP A 25 23.00 53.50 -21.35
N THR A 26 21.93 53.73 -20.60
CA THR A 26 21.88 53.36 -19.17
C THR A 26 21.42 51.90 -19.06
N ASP A 27 22.38 50.98 -19.03
CA ASP A 27 22.15 49.55 -18.86
C ASP A 27 21.52 49.22 -17.48
N GLN A 28 20.25 48.82 -17.49
CA GLN A 28 19.62 48.14 -16.35
C GLN A 28 20.26 46.75 -16.15
N PRO A 29 20.49 46.29 -14.90
CA PRO A 29 21.14 45.00 -14.64
C PRO A 29 20.36 43.84 -15.26
N ALA A 30 21.05 42.90 -15.91
CA ALA A 30 20.47 41.72 -16.57
C ALA A 30 19.53 40.88 -15.67
N ALA A 31 19.74 40.91 -14.35
CA ALA A 31 18.87 40.25 -13.36
C ALA A 31 17.51 40.95 -13.21
N THR A 32 17.47 42.29 -13.29
CA THR A 32 16.25 43.10 -13.26
C THR A 32 15.50 42.95 -14.57
N ARG A 33 16.22 42.95 -15.71
CA ARG A 33 15.65 42.68 -17.03
C ARG A 33 14.99 41.29 -17.09
N ARG A 34 15.65 40.23 -16.58
CA ARG A 34 15.06 38.88 -16.46
C ARG A 34 13.80 38.83 -15.58
N ARG A 35 13.77 39.55 -14.45
CA ARG A 35 12.58 39.61 -13.58
C ARG A 35 11.43 40.35 -14.26
N VAL A 36 11.71 41.48 -14.89
CA VAL A 36 10.72 42.26 -15.66
C VAL A 36 10.23 41.48 -16.87
N GLU A 37 11.08 40.74 -17.57
CA GLU A 37 10.71 39.85 -18.67
C GLU A 37 9.81 38.70 -18.20
N LYS A 38 10.10 38.13 -17.02
CA LYS A 38 9.30 37.05 -16.42
C LYS A 38 7.92 37.55 -15.97
N VAL A 39 7.88 38.75 -15.38
CA VAL A 39 6.63 39.45 -15.02
C VAL A 39 5.85 39.86 -16.28
N ARG A 40 6.52 40.37 -17.31
CA ARG A 40 5.91 40.67 -18.62
C ARG A 40 5.37 39.43 -19.30
N ARG A 41 6.09 38.29 -19.29
CA ARG A 41 5.58 37.01 -19.84
C ARG A 41 4.39 36.48 -19.05
N LEU A 42 4.39 36.64 -17.73
CA LEU A 42 3.24 36.30 -16.88
C LEU A 42 2.04 37.22 -17.15
N MET A 43 2.28 38.54 -17.32
CA MET A 43 1.24 39.51 -17.70
C MET A 43 0.72 39.24 -19.12
N TRP A 44 1.58 38.94 -20.09
CA TRP A 44 1.17 38.58 -21.45
C TRP A 44 0.38 37.26 -21.50
N ALA A 45 0.73 36.28 -20.66
CA ALA A 45 -0.05 35.05 -20.51
C ALA A 45 -1.39 35.27 -19.76
N LEU A 46 -1.50 36.36 -19.00
CA LEU A 46 -2.74 36.80 -18.36
C LEU A 46 -3.61 37.66 -19.30
N ASP A 47 -3.02 38.38 -20.25
CA ASP A 47 -3.71 39.21 -21.26
C ASP A 47 -4.01 38.47 -22.58
N SER A 48 -3.42 37.29 -22.81
CA SER A 48 -3.73 36.49 -23.99
C SER A 48 -5.17 35.96 -23.97
N ARG A 49 -5.79 35.87 -25.15
CA ARG A 49 -7.09 35.23 -25.35
C ARG A 49 -7.02 33.79 -24.83
N VAL A 50 -8.00 33.37 -24.03
CA VAL A 50 -8.10 31.97 -23.61
C VAL A 50 -8.56 31.16 -24.82
N GLU A 51 -7.61 30.59 -25.56
CA GLU A 51 -7.92 29.67 -26.66
C GLU A 51 -7.98 28.24 -26.10
N GLY A 52 -9.18 27.67 -26.08
CA GLY A 52 -9.41 26.27 -25.77
C GLY A 52 -9.87 25.52 -27.00
N TYR A 53 -9.62 24.20 -27.05
CA TYR A 53 -10.04 23.36 -28.16
C TYR A 53 -11.29 22.57 -27.76
N THR A 54 -12.38 22.72 -28.52
CA THR A 54 -13.61 21.96 -28.27
C THR A 54 -13.46 20.54 -28.78
N LEU A 55 -13.67 19.56 -27.89
CA LEU A 55 -13.56 18.14 -28.19
C LEU A 55 -14.95 17.55 -28.43
N ARG A 56 -15.26 17.25 -29.70
CA ARG A 56 -16.60 16.80 -30.10
C ARG A 56 -16.79 15.31 -29.78
N GLY A 57 -17.86 15.00 -29.04
CA GLY A 57 -18.24 13.63 -28.65
C GLY A 57 -17.61 13.14 -27.34
N ASP A 58 -16.69 13.88 -26.73
CA ASP A 58 -16.04 13.46 -25.48
C ASP A 58 -16.97 13.62 -24.27
N TYR A 59 -17.84 14.64 -24.29
CA TYR A 59 -18.88 14.80 -23.28
C TYR A 59 -19.81 13.58 -23.28
N GLU A 60 -20.38 13.28 -24.46
CA GLU A 60 -21.29 12.14 -24.67
C GLU A 60 -20.62 10.81 -24.33
N SER A 61 -19.33 10.63 -24.68
CA SER A 61 -18.61 9.38 -24.39
C SER A 61 -18.54 9.11 -22.89
N VAL A 62 -18.24 10.13 -22.07
CA VAL A 62 -18.20 9.99 -20.62
C VAL A 62 -19.61 9.87 -20.06
N TYR A 63 -20.52 10.74 -20.48
CA TYR A 63 -21.89 10.79 -19.95
C TYR A 63 -22.66 9.48 -20.25
N ASN A 64 -22.52 8.94 -21.45
CA ASN A 64 -23.22 7.72 -21.87
C ASN A 64 -22.47 6.43 -21.53
N ALA A 65 -21.45 6.47 -20.67
CA ALA A 65 -20.71 5.28 -20.26
C ALA A 65 -21.66 4.21 -19.67
N ARG A 66 -21.52 2.98 -20.16
CA ARG A 66 -22.42 1.87 -19.85
C ARG A 66 -22.02 1.17 -18.57
N TRP A 67 -23.01 0.83 -17.76
CA TRP A 67 -22.82 0.13 -16.50
C TRP A 67 -22.80 -1.37 -16.69
N HIS A 68 -21.88 -2.00 -15.97
CA HIS A 68 -21.87 -3.43 -15.72
C HIS A 68 -21.45 -3.67 -14.28
N HIS A 69 -21.67 -4.88 -13.78
CA HIS A 69 -21.23 -5.27 -12.45
C HIS A 69 -20.85 -6.75 -12.37
N VAL A 70 -20.03 -7.07 -11.39
CA VAL A 70 -19.59 -8.43 -11.07
C VAL A 70 -20.03 -8.78 -9.67
N MET A 71 -20.81 -9.85 -9.57
CA MET A 71 -21.32 -10.40 -8.32
C MET A 71 -20.53 -11.67 -7.96
N GLU A 72 -20.10 -11.77 -6.72
CA GLU A 72 -19.63 -13.04 -6.16
C GLU A 72 -20.82 -13.82 -5.62
N VAL A 73 -21.10 -14.98 -6.21
CA VAL A 73 -22.20 -15.87 -5.85
C VAL A 73 -21.64 -17.14 -5.21
N PRO A 74 -22.12 -17.55 -4.03
CA PRO A 74 -21.72 -18.81 -3.42
C PRO A 74 -22.32 -19.99 -4.19
N GLY A 75 -21.48 -20.95 -4.59
CA GLY A 75 -21.85 -22.18 -5.27
C GLY A 75 -21.37 -23.44 -4.54
N GLY A 76 -21.85 -24.61 -4.98
CA GLY A 76 -21.58 -25.91 -4.33
C GLY A 76 -20.11 -26.34 -4.27
N GLU A 77 -19.26 -25.83 -5.18
CA GLU A 77 -17.81 -26.11 -5.23
C GLU A 77 -16.93 -24.87 -4.92
N GLY A 78 -17.53 -23.74 -4.54
CA GLY A 78 -16.81 -22.48 -4.26
C GLY A 78 -17.56 -21.24 -4.74
N THR A 79 -16.93 -20.06 -4.62
CA THR A 79 -17.51 -18.80 -5.09
C THR A 79 -17.27 -18.57 -6.58
N VAL A 80 -18.34 -18.27 -7.30
CA VAL A 80 -18.36 -17.96 -8.73
C VAL A 80 -18.53 -16.46 -8.91
N MET A 81 -17.85 -15.89 -9.91
CA MET A 81 -18.00 -14.48 -10.27
C MET A 81 -18.93 -14.38 -11.48
N GLU A 82 -20.08 -13.74 -11.31
CA GLU A 82 -21.08 -13.52 -12.36
C GLU A 82 -20.99 -12.09 -12.88
N VAL A 83 -20.82 -11.94 -14.20
CA VAL A 83 -20.88 -10.64 -14.88
C VAL A 83 -22.32 -10.35 -15.28
N LYS A 84 -22.80 -9.14 -14.97
CA LYS A 84 -24.15 -8.67 -15.27
C LYS A 84 -24.10 -7.30 -15.91
N GLU A 85 -25.02 -7.08 -16.85
CA GLU A 85 -25.21 -5.78 -17.48
C GLU A 85 -26.04 -4.85 -16.58
N GLY A 86 -25.81 -3.55 -16.70
CA GLY A 86 -26.51 -2.52 -15.94
C GLY A 86 -25.90 -2.22 -14.58
N LYS A 87 -26.52 -1.26 -13.89
CA LYS A 87 -26.18 -0.91 -12.50
C LYS A 87 -26.57 -2.07 -11.56
N PRO A 88 -25.79 -2.35 -10.51
CA PRO A 88 -26.19 -3.33 -9.53
C PRO A 88 -27.47 -2.87 -8.79
N PRO A 89 -28.35 -3.80 -8.37
CA PRO A 89 -29.56 -3.45 -7.63
C PRO A 89 -29.30 -2.68 -6.33
N GLN A 90 -28.18 -3.00 -5.67
CA GLN A 90 -27.74 -2.38 -4.43
C GLN A 90 -26.23 -2.11 -4.51
N SER A 91 -25.82 -0.90 -4.13
CA SER A 91 -24.40 -0.55 -3.96
C SER A 91 -23.90 -0.98 -2.57
N TRP A 92 -22.60 -0.85 -2.32
CA TRP A 92 -22.03 -1.08 -1.00
C TRP A 92 -22.68 -0.18 0.07
N THR A 93 -22.86 -0.75 1.25
CA THR A 93 -23.29 -0.04 2.45
C THR A 93 -22.08 0.47 3.21
N TYR A 94 -22.22 1.65 3.82
CA TYR A 94 -21.18 2.27 4.63
C TYR A 94 -21.74 2.74 5.95
N LYS A 95 -20.92 2.62 7.00
CA LYS A 95 -21.18 3.19 8.32
C LYS A 95 -20.25 4.37 8.55
N ALA A 96 -20.78 5.41 9.18
CA ALA A 96 -19.98 6.56 9.60
C ALA A 96 -19.13 6.18 10.81
N VAL A 97 -17.82 6.39 10.71
CA VAL A 97 -16.87 6.18 11.82
C VAL A 97 -16.10 7.47 12.05
N GLY A 98 -16.65 8.33 12.91
CA GLY A 98 -16.12 9.68 13.09
C GLY A 98 -16.35 10.54 11.84
N ARG A 99 -15.28 11.01 11.18
CA ARG A 99 -15.36 11.79 9.93
C ARG A 99 -15.09 10.97 8.68
N THR A 100 -15.07 9.65 8.80
CA THR A 100 -14.72 8.72 7.73
C THR A 100 -15.87 7.75 7.47
N LEU A 101 -15.80 7.05 6.34
CA LEU A 101 -16.73 5.98 5.99
C LEU A 101 -16.00 4.64 6.04
N GLU A 102 -16.60 3.65 6.65
CA GLU A 102 -16.15 2.26 6.59
C GLU A 102 -17.21 1.41 5.92
N LYS A 103 -16.79 0.42 5.12
CA LYS A 103 -17.70 -0.54 4.52
C LYS A 103 -18.43 -1.29 5.63
N ASP A 104 -19.74 -1.40 5.52
CA ASP A 104 -20.57 -2.08 6.51
C ASP A 104 -20.82 -3.53 6.09
N ASP A 105 -19.81 -4.37 6.35
CA ASP A 105 -19.82 -5.80 6.01
C ASP A 105 -20.74 -6.63 6.94
N GLY A 106 -21.32 -6.04 7.99
CA GLY A 106 -22.15 -6.74 8.98
C GLY A 106 -23.61 -6.95 8.58
N VAL A 107 -24.06 -6.31 7.49
CA VAL A 107 -25.47 -6.28 7.07
C VAL A 107 -25.84 -7.45 6.15
N GLU A 108 -24.88 -8.03 5.43
CA GLU A 108 -25.15 -9.08 4.44
C GLU A 108 -25.14 -10.49 5.06
N PRO A 109 -26.22 -11.28 4.89
CA PRO A 109 -26.25 -12.68 5.32
C PRO A 109 -25.10 -13.49 4.73
N SER A 110 -24.56 -14.42 5.51
CA SER A 110 -23.62 -15.42 5.01
C SER A 110 -24.28 -16.21 3.88
N GLY A 111 -23.68 -16.20 2.69
CA GLY A 111 -24.23 -16.87 1.50
C GLY A 111 -25.05 -15.98 0.54
N ALA A 112 -25.16 -14.67 0.79
CA ALA A 112 -25.76 -13.76 -0.19
C ALA A 112 -24.80 -13.41 -1.34
N PRO A 113 -25.30 -13.18 -2.58
CA PRO A 113 -24.51 -12.60 -3.66
C PRO A 113 -23.91 -11.25 -3.25
N ARG A 114 -22.59 -11.09 -3.42
CA ARG A 114 -21.87 -9.88 -3.01
C ARG A 114 -21.40 -9.08 -4.20
N LEU A 115 -21.67 -7.78 -4.20
CA LEU A 115 -21.09 -6.88 -5.20
C LEU A 115 -19.58 -6.77 -4.99
N ARG A 116 -18.80 -7.13 -6.02
CA ARG A 116 -17.33 -7.03 -5.98
C ARG A 116 -16.79 -5.91 -6.86
N LEU A 117 -17.43 -5.67 -8.00
CA LEU A 117 -16.95 -4.69 -8.95
C LEU A 117 -18.10 -4.08 -9.72
N MET A 118 -18.11 -2.77 -9.88
CA MET A 118 -18.85 -2.09 -10.93
C MET A 118 -17.87 -1.68 -12.04
N VAL A 119 -18.34 -1.67 -13.28
CA VAL A 119 -17.55 -1.25 -14.43
C VAL A 119 -18.33 -0.23 -15.25
N LEU A 120 -17.70 0.91 -15.49
CA LEU A 120 -18.15 1.90 -16.45
C LEU A 120 -17.35 1.73 -17.74
N THR A 121 -18.03 1.35 -18.81
CA THR A 121 -17.41 1.20 -20.13
C THR A 121 -17.81 2.38 -21.01
N SER A 122 -16.83 3.21 -21.35
CA SER A 122 -16.98 4.33 -22.29
C SER A 122 -16.70 3.86 -23.72
N GLU A 123 -17.39 4.43 -24.71
CA GLU A 123 -17.21 4.08 -26.13
C GLU A 123 -15.88 4.58 -26.69
N ARG A 124 -15.43 5.76 -26.26
CA ARG A 124 -14.04 6.18 -26.39
C ARG A 124 -13.29 5.77 -25.13
N ALA A 125 -12.00 5.50 -25.24
CA ALA A 125 -11.20 5.34 -24.04
C ALA A 125 -11.28 6.64 -23.22
N TRP A 126 -10.92 6.58 -21.93
CA TRP A 126 -10.80 7.78 -21.11
C TRP A 126 -9.58 8.60 -21.58
N ASP A 127 -9.58 9.03 -22.85
CA ASP A 127 -8.44 9.42 -23.68
C ASP A 127 -7.70 10.64 -23.12
N PHE A 128 -8.41 11.48 -22.36
CA PHE A 128 -7.83 12.59 -21.60
C PHE A 128 -6.97 12.15 -20.38
N LEU A 129 -6.85 10.85 -20.11
CA LEU A 129 -5.99 10.25 -19.07
C LEU A 129 -4.70 9.61 -19.64
N GLY A 130 -4.42 9.79 -20.93
CA GLY A 130 -3.14 9.44 -21.56
C GLY A 130 -3.12 8.12 -22.33
N ARG A 131 -1.92 7.77 -22.84
CA ARG A 131 -1.66 6.75 -23.87
C ARG A 131 -1.99 5.29 -23.49
N ASP A 132 -2.28 5.03 -22.21
CA ASP A 132 -2.65 3.72 -21.64
C ASP A 132 -4.15 3.66 -21.23
N ALA A 133 -4.97 4.61 -21.66
CA ALA A 133 -6.37 4.70 -21.26
C ALA A 133 -7.16 3.45 -21.65
N SER A 134 -7.76 2.80 -20.65
CA SER A 134 -8.73 1.74 -20.88
C SER A 134 -10.08 2.35 -21.26
N THR A 135 -10.94 1.61 -21.93
CA THR A 135 -12.38 1.94 -22.05
C THR A 135 -13.14 1.64 -20.76
N ASP A 136 -12.60 0.77 -19.91
CA ASP A 136 -13.22 0.30 -18.68
C ASP A 136 -12.67 1.06 -17.45
N CYS A 137 -13.57 1.65 -16.67
CA CYS A 137 -13.29 2.19 -15.34
C CYS A 137 -13.78 1.19 -14.27
N TYR A 138 -12.83 0.66 -13.50
CA TYR A 138 -13.07 -0.36 -12.47
C TYR A 138 -13.40 0.28 -11.12
N VAL A 139 -14.62 0.11 -10.64
CA VAL A 139 -15.10 0.70 -9.38
C VAL A 139 -15.30 -0.40 -8.36
N ASN A 140 -14.43 -0.44 -7.34
CA ASN A 140 -14.64 -1.27 -6.15
C ASN A 140 -15.20 -0.42 -4.99
N CYS A 141 -15.35 -1.02 -3.82
CA CYS A 141 -15.88 -0.34 -2.65
C CYS A 141 -15.02 0.86 -2.19
N GLU A 142 -13.69 0.81 -2.34
CA GLU A 142 -12.82 1.94 -1.97
C GLU A 142 -12.98 3.11 -2.95
N VAL A 143 -13.17 2.83 -4.24
CA VAL A 143 -13.46 3.87 -5.24
C VAL A 143 -14.84 4.49 -4.99
N ASP A 144 -15.86 3.67 -4.75
CA ASP A 144 -17.20 4.18 -4.45
C ASP A 144 -17.26 4.96 -3.13
N ARG A 145 -16.48 4.55 -2.13
CA ARG A 145 -16.33 5.29 -0.88
C ARG A 145 -15.80 6.71 -1.09
N VAL A 146 -14.83 6.91 -1.99
CA VAL A 146 -14.34 8.26 -2.35
C VAL A 146 -15.50 9.11 -2.87
N TRP A 147 -16.33 8.54 -3.75
CA TRP A 147 -17.52 9.23 -4.24
C TRP A 147 -18.52 9.54 -3.12
N GLN A 148 -18.81 8.61 -2.21
CA GLN A 148 -19.73 8.87 -1.10
C GLN A 148 -19.26 10.04 -0.22
N ILE A 149 -17.94 10.16 0.03
CA ILE A 149 -17.37 11.30 0.77
C ILE A 149 -17.59 12.61 0.00
N VAL A 150 -17.25 12.63 -1.29
CA VAL A 150 -17.43 13.82 -2.14
C VAL A 150 -18.91 14.21 -2.29
N LYS A 151 -19.80 13.23 -2.41
CA LYS A 151 -21.24 13.45 -2.45
C LYS A 151 -21.76 14.06 -1.14
N GLY A 152 -21.22 13.63 0.00
CA GLY A 152 -21.49 14.25 1.30
C GLY A 152 -21.08 15.72 1.32
N ASP A 153 -19.88 16.04 0.82
CA ASP A 153 -19.39 17.43 0.73
C ASP A 153 -20.27 18.30 -0.16
N LEU A 154 -20.71 17.77 -1.31
CA LEU A 154 -21.61 18.48 -2.22
C LEU A 154 -22.97 18.74 -1.56
N THR A 155 -23.48 17.76 -0.83
CA THR A 155 -24.74 17.88 -0.10
C THR A 155 -24.64 18.98 0.96
N GLU A 156 -23.54 19.04 1.71
CA GLU A 156 -23.29 20.10 2.69
C GLU A 156 -23.10 21.47 2.02
N LEU A 157 -22.33 21.54 0.93
CA LEU A 157 -22.07 22.76 0.16
C LEU A 157 -23.35 23.39 -0.42
N PHE A 158 -24.32 22.60 -0.85
CA PHE A 158 -25.53 23.11 -1.48
C PHE A 158 -26.71 23.29 -0.52
N ASN A 159 -26.65 22.70 0.68
CA ASN A 159 -27.68 22.85 1.72
C ASN A 159 -27.36 23.93 2.76
N SER A 160 -26.13 24.46 2.82
CA SER A 160 -25.77 25.52 3.75
C SER A 160 -26.50 26.83 3.44
N ILE A 161 -27.05 27.46 4.49
CA ILE A 161 -27.68 28.79 4.40
C ILE A 161 -26.62 29.79 3.92
N PRO A 162 -26.92 30.74 3.01
CA PRO A 162 -25.93 31.67 2.45
C PRO A 162 -25.11 32.47 3.48
N GLU A 163 -25.63 32.64 4.70
CA GLU A 163 -25.00 33.35 5.81
C GLU A 163 -23.94 32.52 6.54
N ASP A 164 -24.06 31.18 6.51
CA ASP A 164 -23.03 30.28 7.00
C ASP A 164 -21.99 30.13 5.89
N HIS A 165 -20.85 30.80 6.03
CA HIS A 165 -19.68 30.72 5.12
C HIS A 165 -19.04 29.32 5.08
N PHE A 166 -19.82 28.27 4.89
CA PHE A 166 -19.35 26.91 4.74
C PHE A 166 -18.58 26.81 3.41
N THR A 167 -17.27 26.76 3.54
CA THR A 167 -16.37 26.42 2.43
C THR A 167 -15.98 24.97 2.63
N PRO A 168 -16.47 24.02 1.80
CA PRO A 168 -16.03 22.63 1.90
C PRO A 168 -14.52 22.62 1.76
N HIS A 169 -13.86 21.99 2.73
CA HIS A 169 -12.41 21.87 2.69
C HIS A 169 -12.04 20.98 1.49
N PRO A 170 -11.10 21.40 0.62
CA PRO A 170 -10.67 20.56 -0.48
C PRO A 170 -10.26 19.17 0.00
N ARG A 171 -10.52 18.15 -0.81
CA ARG A 171 -10.16 16.77 -0.49
C ARG A 171 -8.82 16.41 -1.11
N LEU A 172 -8.01 15.62 -0.40
CA LEU A 172 -6.76 15.04 -0.91
C LEU A 172 -6.89 13.52 -0.94
N LEU A 173 -7.02 12.95 -2.14
CA LEU A 173 -6.99 11.51 -2.36
C LEU A 173 -5.55 11.01 -2.49
N THR A 174 -5.13 10.19 -1.53
CA THR A 174 -3.84 9.50 -1.52
C THR A 174 -4.01 8.01 -1.29
N GLY A 175 -2.94 7.24 -1.46
CA GLY A 175 -2.92 5.78 -1.36
C GLY A 175 -1.79 5.20 -2.19
N THR A 176 -1.56 3.90 -2.09
CA THR A 176 -0.44 3.22 -2.78
C THR A 176 -0.35 3.61 -4.26
N PRO A 177 0.83 3.94 -4.81
CA PRO A 177 0.99 4.22 -6.23
C PRO A 177 0.51 3.05 -7.11
N GLY A 178 -0.11 3.35 -8.26
CA GLY A 178 -0.50 2.33 -9.24
C GLY A 178 -1.78 1.54 -8.93
N ILE A 179 -2.53 1.86 -7.86
CA ILE A 179 -3.80 1.18 -7.52
C ILE A 179 -5.05 1.73 -8.25
N GLY A 180 -4.88 2.68 -9.17
CA GLY A 180 -6.00 3.22 -9.96
C GLY A 180 -6.67 4.48 -9.40
N LYS A 181 -6.01 5.29 -8.55
CA LYS A 181 -6.61 6.54 -8.03
C LYS A 181 -7.15 7.46 -9.15
N SER A 182 -6.36 7.70 -10.19
CA SER A 182 -6.79 8.55 -11.31
C SER A 182 -7.74 7.80 -12.26
N LEU A 183 -7.30 6.66 -12.81
CA LEU A 183 -8.05 5.88 -13.82
C LEU A 183 -9.36 5.27 -13.30
N ALA A 184 -9.46 4.99 -12.00
CA ALA A 184 -10.68 4.48 -11.39
C ALA A 184 -11.43 5.60 -10.65
N ALA A 185 -10.88 6.12 -9.54
CA ALA A 185 -11.60 7.10 -8.73
C ALA A 185 -11.80 8.44 -9.45
N GLY A 186 -10.79 8.96 -10.16
CA GLY A 186 -10.92 10.17 -10.97
C GLY A 186 -12.00 10.04 -12.05
N SER A 187 -11.95 8.99 -12.86
CA SER A 187 -12.95 8.73 -13.91
C SER A 187 -14.36 8.50 -13.34
N TYR A 188 -14.46 7.73 -12.27
CA TYR A 188 -15.74 7.46 -11.61
C TYR A 188 -16.36 8.74 -11.04
N LEU A 189 -15.57 9.58 -10.38
CA LEU A 189 -16.04 10.88 -9.89
C LEU A 189 -16.44 11.79 -11.03
N LEU A 190 -15.68 11.85 -12.12
CA LEU A 190 -16.06 12.64 -13.29
C LEU A 190 -17.43 12.20 -13.82
N TYR A 191 -17.63 10.90 -14.02
CA TYR A 191 -18.92 10.34 -14.43
C TYR A 191 -20.04 10.77 -13.46
N GLN A 192 -19.83 10.59 -12.16
CA GLN A 192 -20.84 10.90 -11.14
C GLN A 192 -21.16 12.40 -11.06
N LEU A 193 -20.17 13.28 -11.18
CA LEU A 193 -20.35 14.73 -11.16
C LEU A 193 -21.10 15.24 -12.41
N LEU A 194 -20.87 14.61 -13.55
CA LEU A 194 -21.62 14.89 -14.78
C LEU A 194 -23.11 14.50 -14.66
N HIS A 195 -23.41 13.45 -13.90
CA HIS A 195 -24.78 13.02 -13.59
C HIS A 195 -25.38 13.70 -12.36
N TYR A 196 -24.62 14.55 -11.67
CA TYR A 196 -25.17 15.37 -10.60
C TYR A 196 -26.11 16.44 -11.16
N ASP A 197 -26.91 17.09 -10.31
CA ASP A 197 -27.78 18.18 -10.72
C ASP A 197 -26.99 19.28 -11.46
N ALA A 198 -27.41 19.62 -12.68
CA ALA A 198 -26.75 20.61 -13.53
C ALA A 198 -27.03 22.06 -13.10
N GLU A 199 -28.11 22.31 -12.38
CA GLU A 199 -28.43 23.64 -11.83
C GLU A 199 -27.53 23.96 -10.64
N LEU A 200 -27.27 22.96 -9.80
CA LEU A 200 -26.37 23.11 -8.65
C LEU A 200 -24.89 23.08 -9.06
N LEU A 201 -24.55 22.22 -10.03
CA LEU A 201 -23.18 21.99 -10.47
C LEU A 201 -23.09 21.97 -12.00
N PRO A 202 -23.05 23.14 -12.68
CA PRO A 202 -23.03 23.22 -14.13
C PRO A 202 -21.67 22.88 -14.77
N VAL A 203 -20.56 22.96 -14.00
CA VAL A 203 -19.20 22.78 -14.53
C VAL A 203 -18.41 21.74 -13.75
N VAL A 204 -17.73 20.84 -14.46
CA VAL A 204 -16.73 19.92 -13.89
C VAL A 204 -15.41 20.11 -14.63
N VAL A 205 -14.31 20.23 -13.89
CA VAL A 205 -12.97 20.46 -14.48
C VAL A 205 -12.04 19.34 -14.07
N PHE A 206 -11.45 18.67 -15.05
CA PHE A 206 -10.45 17.63 -14.84
C PHE A 206 -9.07 18.14 -15.25
N PHE A 207 -8.15 18.33 -14.30
CA PHE A 207 -6.74 18.62 -14.59
C PHE A 207 -5.98 17.30 -14.68
N PHE A 208 -5.42 17.03 -15.85
CA PHE A 208 -4.56 15.87 -16.08
C PHE A 208 -3.09 16.28 -15.96
N CYS A 209 -2.38 15.60 -15.05
CA CYS A 209 -0.96 15.80 -14.77
C CYS A 209 -0.51 17.27 -14.59
N GLY A 210 -1.41 18.17 -14.19
CA GLY A 210 -1.13 19.61 -14.07
C GLY A 210 -0.73 20.32 -15.37
N SER A 211 -0.84 19.67 -16.53
CA SER A 211 -0.43 20.20 -17.84
C SER A 211 -1.61 20.54 -18.76
N GLU A 212 -2.72 19.82 -18.60
CA GLU A 212 -3.93 19.96 -19.41
C GLU A 212 -5.18 19.97 -18.53
N ALA A 213 -6.18 20.79 -18.89
CA ALA A 213 -7.45 20.86 -18.19
C ALA A 213 -8.60 20.66 -19.17
N TYR A 214 -9.52 19.77 -18.80
CA TYR A 214 -10.72 19.47 -19.55
C TYR A 214 -11.90 20.05 -18.80
N VAL A 215 -12.53 21.07 -19.36
CA VAL A 215 -13.70 21.74 -18.79
C VAL A 215 -14.95 21.16 -19.42
N PHE A 216 -15.71 20.42 -18.63
CA PHE A 216 -17.01 19.88 -19.00
C PHE A 216 -18.09 20.87 -18.58
N ASN A 217 -18.76 21.47 -19.56
CA ASN A 217 -19.93 22.31 -19.35
C ASN A 217 -21.19 21.47 -19.58
N LYS A 218 -21.99 21.28 -18.53
CA LYS A 218 -23.20 20.44 -18.57
C LYS A 218 -24.41 21.16 -19.16
N THR A 219 -24.39 22.49 -19.21
CA THR A 219 -25.46 23.28 -19.83
C THR A 219 -25.37 23.26 -21.35
N THR A 220 -24.15 23.29 -21.88
CA THR A 220 -23.90 23.24 -23.34
C THR A 220 -23.50 21.86 -23.83
N GLU A 221 -23.32 20.89 -22.93
CA GLU A 221 -22.85 19.53 -23.24
C GLU A 221 -21.53 19.50 -24.04
N THR A 222 -20.61 20.41 -23.70
CA THR A 222 -19.32 20.56 -24.39
C THR A 222 -18.14 20.27 -23.48
N VAL A 223 -17.06 19.74 -24.07
CA VAL A 223 -15.74 19.68 -23.43
C VAL A 223 -14.80 20.64 -24.14
N THR A 224 -14.13 21.49 -23.36
CA THR A 224 -13.06 22.36 -23.86
C THR A 224 -11.76 22.01 -23.17
N SER A 225 -10.72 21.68 -23.95
CA SER A 225 -9.38 21.47 -23.43
C SER A 225 -8.59 22.77 -23.42
N TYR A 226 -7.86 22.98 -22.32
CA TYR A 226 -6.93 24.08 -22.15
C TYR A 226 -5.54 23.51 -21.88
N MET A 227 -4.57 23.95 -22.68
CA MET A 227 -3.17 23.66 -22.46
C MET A 227 -2.54 24.80 -21.67
N ASN A 228 -1.43 24.55 -20.97
CA ASN A 228 -0.69 25.54 -20.17
C ASN A 228 -1.41 25.99 -18.89
N LYS A 229 -0.72 25.81 -17.77
CA LYS A 229 -1.22 26.08 -16.42
C LYS A 229 -1.81 27.47 -16.21
N SER A 230 -1.24 28.50 -16.82
CA SER A 230 -1.77 29.87 -16.73
C SER A 230 -3.16 30.00 -17.37
N MET A 231 -3.34 29.45 -18.58
CA MET A 231 -4.63 29.47 -19.30
C MET A 231 -5.67 28.63 -18.58
N MET A 232 -5.28 27.46 -18.06
CA MET A 232 -6.18 26.59 -17.30
C MET A 232 -6.74 27.30 -16.06
N ILE A 233 -5.87 27.95 -15.27
CA ILE A 233 -6.30 28.71 -14.08
C ILE A 233 -7.17 29.91 -14.48
N LYS A 234 -6.82 30.61 -15.57
CA LYS A 234 -7.60 31.74 -16.08
C LYS A 234 -9.01 31.31 -16.50
N ALA A 235 -9.14 30.19 -17.22
CA ALA A 235 -10.43 29.65 -17.63
C ALA A 235 -11.34 29.35 -16.42
N VAL A 236 -10.82 28.66 -15.40
CA VAL A 236 -11.58 28.36 -14.18
C VAL A 236 -12.00 29.65 -13.45
N LYS A 237 -11.11 30.64 -13.36
CA LYS A 237 -11.43 31.95 -12.76
C LYS A 237 -12.52 32.69 -13.53
N GLU A 238 -12.45 32.73 -14.86
CA GLU A 238 -13.46 33.38 -15.69
C GLU A 238 -14.83 32.73 -15.54
N LEU A 239 -14.90 31.41 -15.41
CA LEU A 239 -16.16 30.70 -15.16
C LEU A 239 -16.74 31.06 -13.78
N SER A 240 -15.89 31.05 -12.75
CA SER A 240 -16.29 31.45 -11.39
C SER A 240 -16.75 32.92 -11.32
N LEU A 241 -16.08 33.83 -12.02
CA LEU A 241 -16.47 35.25 -12.10
C LEU A 241 -17.83 35.48 -12.78
N ARG A 242 -18.26 34.55 -13.66
CA ARG A 242 -19.60 34.54 -14.25
C ARG A 242 -20.66 33.95 -13.32
N GLY A 243 -20.31 33.64 -12.07
CA GLY A 243 -21.21 33.07 -11.07
C GLY A 243 -21.45 31.56 -11.21
N MET A 244 -20.72 30.87 -12.11
CA MET A 244 -20.85 29.42 -12.24
C MET A 244 -20.21 28.71 -11.04
N LYS A 245 -20.91 27.72 -10.51
CA LYS A 245 -20.39 26.75 -9.54
C LYS A 245 -19.77 25.58 -10.28
N GLY A 246 -18.81 24.92 -9.65
CA GLY A 246 -18.18 23.76 -10.27
C GLY A 246 -17.35 22.93 -9.32
N TYR A 247 -16.87 21.81 -9.84
CA TYR A 247 -16.02 20.88 -9.11
C TYR A 247 -14.73 20.59 -9.87
N ILE A 248 -13.60 20.57 -9.17
CA ILE A 248 -12.29 20.31 -9.76
C ILE A 248 -11.78 18.94 -9.33
N ILE A 249 -11.43 18.10 -10.29
CA ILE A 249 -10.59 16.92 -10.07
C ILE A 249 -9.20 17.29 -10.58
N TYR A 250 -8.20 17.26 -9.71
CA TYR A 250 -6.83 17.63 -10.06
C TYR A 250 -5.89 16.46 -9.86
N GLU A 251 -5.37 15.91 -10.95
CA GLU A 251 -4.32 14.89 -10.90
C GLU A 251 -2.94 15.54 -10.86
N VAL A 252 -2.18 15.24 -9.81
CA VAL A 252 -0.79 15.69 -9.66
C VAL A 252 0.10 14.83 -10.56
N GLY A 253 0.72 15.46 -11.55
CA GLY A 253 1.50 14.75 -12.58
C GLY A 253 2.88 14.30 -12.12
N ASP A 254 3.64 15.20 -11.49
CA ASP A 254 5.01 14.93 -11.04
C ASP A 254 5.35 15.66 -9.73
N ARG A 255 6.60 15.51 -9.28
CA ARG A 255 7.10 16.12 -8.03
C ARG A 255 7.22 17.64 -8.08
N LEU A 256 7.07 18.28 -9.23
CA LEU A 256 7.13 19.73 -9.41
C LEU A 256 5.74 20.34 -9.69
N ASP A 257 4.72 19.49 -9.89
CA ASP A 257 3.36 19.93 -10.09
C ASP A 257 2.71 20.37 -8.76
N ILE A 258 2.73 21.68 -8.53
CA ILE A 258 2.12 22.33 -7.37
C ILE A 258 0.77 22.94 -7.77
N PRO A 259 -0.37 22.51 -7.20
CA PRO A 259 -1.65 23.15 -7.47
C PRO A 259 -1.61 24.65 -7.18
N SER A 260 -2.32 25.44 -7.98
CA SER A 260 -2.33 26.90 -7.78
C SER A 260 -2.95 27.26 -6.43
N PRO A 261 -2.40 28.23 -5.69
CA PRO A 261 -3.04 28.74 -4.46
C PRO A 261 -4.40 29.40 -4.74
N PHE A 262 -4.68 29.77 -5.99
CA PHE A 262 -5.98 30.30 -6.40
C PHE A 262 -7.05 29.23 -6.63
N LEU A 263 -6.72 27.94 -6.49
CA LEU A 263 -7.66 26.84 -6.63
C LEU A 263 -7.97 26.20 -5.27
N PRO A 264 -9.22 25.74 -5.05
CA PRO A 264 -10.39 26.06 -5.88
C PRO A 264 -10.83 27.53 -5.71
N PRO A 265 -11.55 28.10 -6.68
CA PRO A 265 -12.29 29.36 -6.47
C PRO A 265 -13.32 29.23 -5.34
N GLY A 266 -13.77 30.36 -4.80
CA GLY A 266 -14.82 30.37 -3.77
C GLY A 266 -16.09 29.67 -4.25
N GLY A 267 -16.68 28.83 -3.39
CA GLY A 267 -17.91 28.08 -3.69
C GLY A 267 -17.72 26.86 -4.61
N TRP A 268 -16.48 26.54 -5.00
CA TRP A 268 -16.17 25.34 -5.78
C TRP A 268 -15.62 24.23 -4.89
N GLY A 269 -16.01 22.99 -5.19
CA GLY A 269 -15.39 21.80 -4.59
C GLY A 269 -14.12 21.39 -5.33
N MET A 270 -13.20 20.70 -4.65
CA MET A 270 -11.99 20.18 -5.27
C MET A 270 -11.51 18.88 -4.64
N LEU A 271 -11.20 17.90 -5.48
CA LEU A 271 -10.44 16.70 -5.14
C LEU A 271 -9.07 16.77 -5.80
N LEU A 272 -8.03 16.77 -4.98
CA LEU A 272 -6.65 16.58 -5.41
C LEU A 272 -6.31 15.08 -5.37
N VAL A 273 -5.98 14.49 -6.51
CA VAL A 273 -5.54 13.10 -6.64
C VAL A 273 -4.01 13.10 -6.76
N ALA A 274 -3.34 12.51 -5.77
CA ALA A 274 -1.88 12.55 -5.72
C ALA A 274 -1.28 11.20 -5.33
N THR A 275 -0.06 10.94 -5.80
CA THR A 275 0.79 9.91 -5.20
C THR A 275 1.14 10.30 -3.76
N PRO A 276 1.51 9.33 -2.90
CA PRO A 276 1.78 9.62 -1.51
C PRO A 276 2.89 10.66 -1.32
N GLU A 277 2.46 11.81 -0.82
CA GLU A 277 3.17 12.83 -0.05
C GLU A 277 4.54 13.21 -0.61
N THR A 278 4.52 13.71 -1.85
CA THR A 278 5.61 14.49 -2.46
C THR A 278 5.63 15.92 -1.91
N THR A 279 6.81 16.54 -1.84
CA THR A 279 6.97 17.92 -1.34
C THR A 279 6.16 18.97 -2.12
N SER A 280 5.79 18.70 -3.38
CA SER A 280 5.07 19.64 -4.26
C SER A 280 3.74 20.14 -3.69
N TYR A 281 2.83 19.24 -3.35
CA TYR A 281 1.45 19.64 -3.04
C TYR A 281 1.16 19.75 -1.54
N ILE A 282 2.08 19.30 -0.67
CA ILE A 282 1.89 19.31 0.79
C ILE A 282 1.66 20.73 1.32
N HIS A 283 2.41 21.72 0.80
CA HIS A 283 2.21 23.12 1.17
C HIS A 283 0.78 23.57 0.86
N TRP A 284 0.29 23.28 -0.36
CA TRP A 284 -1.08 23.60 -0.77
C TRP A 284 -2.11 22.88 0.11
N ALA A 285 -1.90 21.60 0.40
CA ALA A 285 -2.81 20.82 1.24
C ALA A 285 -2.89 21.39 2.67
N ASN A 286 -1.77 21.85 3.23
CA ASN A 286 -1.74 22.48 4.54
C ASN A 286 -2.40 23.86 4.53
N GLU A 287 -2.08 24.69 3.55
CA GLU A 287 -2.65 26.04 3.39
C GLU A 287 -4.16 26.00 3.21
N LYS A 288 -4.67 25.07 2.39
CA LYS A 288 -6.09 24.86 2.15
C LYS A 288 -6.78 23.99 3.20
N ARG A 289 -6.04 23.52 4.21
CA ARG A 289 -6.52 22.59 5.25
C ARG A 289 -7.25 21.38 4.63
N ALA A 290 -6.67 20.86 3.54
CA ALA A 290 -7.27 19.79 2.76
C ALA A 290 -7.46 18.53 3.59
N VAL A 291 -8.66 17.95 3.53
CA VAL A 291 -8.98 16.74 4.30
C VAL A 291 -8.61 15.51 3.48
N ARG A 292 -7.81 14.64 4.09
CA ARG A 292 -7.27 13.44 3.44
C ARG A 292 -8.32 12.35 3.29
N ILE A 293 -8.28 11.69 2.14
CA ILE A 293 -8.94 10.43 1.84
C ILE A 293 -7.83 9.45 1.43
N ILE A 294 -7.74 8.33 2.12
CA ILE A 294 -6.72 7.29 1.94
C ILE A 294 -7.41 6.10 1.31
N MET A 295 -7.17 5.90 0.02
CA MET A 295 -7.70 4.77 -0.72
C MET A 295 -6.83 3.54 -0.45
N ASN A 296 -7.42 2.50 0.13
CA ASN A 296 -6.74 1.22 0.30
C ASN A 296 -6.51 0.54 -1.05
N CYS A 297 -5.56 -0.39 -1.09
CA CYS A 297 -5.42 -1.28 -2.24
C CYS A 297 -6.67 -2.18 -2.38
N PRO A 298 -7.02 -2.60 -3.61
CA PRO A 298 -8.09 -3.58 -3.82
C PRO A 298 -7.74 -4.92 -3.15
N ASP A 299 -8.76 -5.65 -2.73
CA ASP A 299 -8.59 -6.99 -2.15
C ASP A 299 -8.46 -8.07 -3.24
N GLU A 300 -8.19 -9.32 -2.85
CA GLU A 300 -8.05 -10.45 -3.79
C GLU A 300 -9.32 -10.66 -4.64
N SER A 301 -10.50 -10.47 -4.04
CA SER A 301 -11.78 -10.69 -4.71
C SER A 301 -12.08 -9.58 -5.72
N ASP A 302 -11.72 -8.33 -5.40
CA ASP A 302 -11.78 -7.18 -6.31
C ASP A 302 -10.94 -7.45 -7.56
N VAL A 303 -9.67 -7.87 -7.38
CA VAL A 303 -8.77 -8.17 -8.50
C VAL A 303 -9.26 -9.37 -9.29
N LYS A 304 -9.78 -10.42 -8.62
CA LYS A 304 -10.40 -11.58 -9.29
C LYS A 304 -11.59 -11.15 -10.15
N ALA A 305 -12.45 -10.26 -9.66
CA ALA A 305 -13.57 -9.72 -10.42
C ALA A 305 -13.09 -8.91 -11.64
N MET A 306 -12.02 -8.12 -11.51
CA MET A 306 -11.40 -7.40 -12.64
C MET A 306 -10.86 -8.39 -13.69
N CYS A 307 -10.23 -9.49 -13.27
CA CYS A 307 -9.74 -10.54 -14.18
C CYS A 307 -10.88 -11.19 -14.96
N VAL A 308 -11.97 -11.55 -14.28
CA VAL A 308 -13.17 -12.13 -14.89
C VAL A 308 -13.77 -11.17 -15.91
N TRP A 309 -13.90 -9.88 -15.57
CA TRP A 309 -14.37 -8.87 -16.51
C TRP A 309 -13.45 -8.72 -17.74
N LYS A 310 -12.13 -8.66 -17.53
CA LYS A 310 -11.14 -8.52 -18.62
C LYS A 310 -11.16 -9.70 -19.58
N LYS A 311 -11.44 -10.91 -19.08
CA LYS A 311 -11.46 -12.15 -19.86
C LYS A 311 -12.88 -12.69 -20.08
N ARG A 312 -13.92 -11.87 -19.92
CA ARG A 312 -15.34 -12.29 -20.01
C ARG A 312 -15.73 -12.96 -21.33
N ASN A 313 -15.06 -12.60 -22.43
CA ASN A 313 -15.30 -13.19 -23.76
C ASN A 313 -14.52 -14.50 -23.98
N GLN A 314 -13.68 -14.92 -23.04
CA GLN A 314 -12.89 -16.14 -23.12
C GLN A 314 -13.57 -17.29 -22.36
N PRO A 315 -13.31 -18.55 -22.74
CA PRO A 315 -13.90 -19.70 -22.05
C PRO A 315 -13.36 -19.83 -20.61
N PRO A 316 -14.12 -20.46 -19.68
CA PRO A 316 -13.76 -20.55 -18.26
C PRO A 316 -12.34 -21.06 -17.96
N PRO A 317 -11.77 -22.05 -18.68
CA PRO A 317 -10.40 -22.50 -18.43
C PRO A 317 -9.36 -21.40 -18.63
N GLN A 318 -9.52 -20.56 -19.65
CA GLN A 318 -8.59 -19.46 -19.92
C GLN A 318 -8.75 -18.31 -18.90
N GLN A 319 -9.98 -18.08 -18.41
CA GLN A 319 -10.20 -17.13 -17.31
C GLN A 319 -9.51 -17.61 -16.03
N ALA A 320 -9.60 -18.90 -15.74
CA ALA A 320 -8.94 -19.51 -14.58
C ALA A 320 -7.41 -19.48 -14.68
N GLU A 321 -6.86 -19.73 -15.88
CA GLU A 321 -5.42 -19.59 -16.15
C GLU A 321 -4.95 -18.14 -15.96
N TYR A 322 -5.66 -17.18 -16.55
CA TYR A 322 -5.34 -15.76 -16.38
C TYR A 322 -5.41 -15.32 -14.92
N TRP A 323 -6.42 -15.76 -14.17
CA TRP A 323 -6.50 -15.51 -12.73
C TRP A 323 -5.32 -16.12 -11.97
N ARG A 324 -4.92 -17.36 -12.29
CA ARG A 324 -3.77 -18.02 -11.66
C ARG A 324 -2.48 -17.24 -11.87
N GLU A 325 -2.25 -16.72 -13.07
CA GLU A 325 -1.10 -15.85 -13.36
C GLU A 325 -1.14 -14.55 -12.57
N VAL A 326 -2.26 -13.81 -12.62
CA VAL A 326 -2.40 -12.53 -11.94
C VAL A 326 -2.30 -12.71 -10.42
N LYS A 327 -2.89 -13.77 -9.87
CA LYS A 327 -2.75 -14.13 -8.45
C LYS A 327 -1.28 -14.38 -8.09
N GLY A 328 -0.56 -15.18 -8.87
CA GLY A 328 0.88 -15.42 -8.63
C GLY A 328 1.73 -14.15 -8.69
N ARG A 329 1.38 -13.18 -9.55
CA ARG A 329 2.01 -11.85 -9.60
C ARG A 329 1.64 -11.02 -8.37
N MET A 330 0.38 -11.06 -7.95
CA MET A 330 -0.14 -10.36 -6.77
C MET A 330 0.46 -10.89 -5.47
N ASP A 331 0.70 -12.20 -5.35
CA ASP A 331 1.34 -12.79 -4.16
C ASP A 331 2.79 -12.28 -3.98
N LYS A 332 3.46 -11.95 -5.09
CA LYS A 332 4.84 -11.44 -5.08
C LYS A 332 4.93 -9.93 -4.96
N LEU A 333 4.15 -9.17 -5.74
CA LEU A 333 4.22 -7.71 -5.84
C LEU A 333 3.10 -6.96 -5.12
N GLY A 334 2.01 -7.64 -4.79
CA GLY A 334 0.82 -7.07 -4.18
C GLY A 334 -0.19 -6.59 -5.23
N PRO A 335 -1.37 -6.12 -4.80
CA PRO A 335 -2.46 -5.70 -5.66
C PRO A 335 -2.23 -4.32 -6.33
N ILE A 336 -1.05 -4.11 -6.95
CA ILE A 336 -0.76 -2.91 -7.74
C ILE A 336 -1.23 -3.11 -9.18
N LEU A 337 -2.45 -2.62 -9.46
CA LEU A 337 -3.14 -2.80 -10.74
C LEU A 337 -2.30 -2.42 -11.96
N ARG A 338 -1.47 -1.36 -11.86
CA ARG A 338 -0.59 -0.90 -12.94
C ARG A 338 0.39 -1.96 -13.45
N TYR A 339 0.80 -2.89 -12.59
CA TYR A 339 1.85 -3.88 -12.91
C TYR A 339 1.30 -5.30 -13.01
N ILE A 340 0.31 -5.71 -12.19
CA ILE A 340 -0.09 -7.12 -12.12
C ILE A 340 -0.81 -7.66 -13.36
N PHE A 341 -1.49 -6.79 -14.13
CA PHE A 341 -2.24 -7.21 -15.32
C PHE A 341 -1.39 -7.40 -16.57
N ASP A 342 -0.15 -6.88 -16.58
CA ASP A 342 0.77 -6.94 -17.71
C ASP A 342 2.07 -7.63 -17.29
N GLU A 343 2.43 -8.70 -17.99
CA GLU A 343 3.58 -9.53 -17.62
C GLU A 343 4.91 -8.76 -17.70
N GLY A 344 5.11 -7.97 -18.76
CA GLY A 344 6.35 -7.22 -18.96
C GLY A 344 6.57 -6.15 -17.89
N ARG A 345 5.52 -5.38 -17.59
CA ARG A 345 5.51 -4.38 -16.51
C ARG A 345 5.75 -5.04 -15.16
N TYR A 346 5.10 -6.19 -14.89
CA TYR A 346 5.33 -6.95 -13.67
C TYR A 346 6.79 -7.40 -13.53
N ILE A 347 7.35 -8.06 -14.56
CA ILE A 347 8.72 -8.60 -14.54
C ILE A 347 9.73 -7.47 -14.28
N ASN A 348 9.59 -6.35 -14.98
CA ASN A 348 10.48 -5.20 -14.80
C ASN A 348 10.36 -4.62 -13.38
N TRP A 349 9.14 -4.44 -12.90
CA TRP A 349 8.91 -3.82 -11.60
C TRP A 349 9.38 -4.70 -10.44
N ILE A 350 9.10 -6.01 -10.47
CA ILE A 350 9.55 -6.93 -9.41
C ILE A 350 11.08 -7.09 -9.42
N ALA A 351 11.72 -7.11 -10.60
CA ALA A 351 13.18 -7.11 -10.71
C ALA A 351 13.77 -5.83 -10.10
N THR A 352 13.16 -4.68 -10.37
CA THR A 352 13.57 -3.40 -9.77
C THR A 352 13.46 -3.43 -8.24
N CYS A 353 12.37 -3.98 -7.69
CA CYS A 353 12.20 -4.16 -6.25
C CYS A 353 13.30 -5.05 -5.65
N HIS A 354 13.65 -6.16 -6.32
CA HIS A 354 14.73 -7.04 -5.87
C HIS A 354 16.10 -6.37 -5.92
N ASN A 355 16.42 -5.69 -7.03
CA ASN A 355 17.67 -4.95 -7.20
C ASN A 355 17.83 -3.84 -6.16
N LEU A 356 16.74 -3.14 -5.81
CA LEU A 356 16.75 -2.10 -4.76
C LEU A 356 17.16 -2.69 -3.40
N VAL A 357 16.59 -3.82 -3.02
CA VAL A 357 16.92 -4.49 -1.76
C VAL A 357 18.36 -5.01 -1.80
N ASP A 358 18.76 -5.71 -2.86
CA ASP A 358 20.08 -6.31 -2.97
C ASP A 358 21.20 -5.25 -3.01
N GLY A 359 20.95 -4.15 -3.72
CA GLY A 359 21.84 -2.99 -3.84
C GLY A 359 21.81 -2.01 -2.67
N THR A 360 21.05 -2.27 -1.60
CA THR A 360 20.97 -1.37 -0.44
C THR A 360 22.34 -1.27 0.26
N PRO A 361 22.96 -0.07 0.32
CA PRO A 361 24.19 0.15 1.08
C PRO A 361 23.89 0.37 2.57
N SER A 362 24.91 0.26 3.43
CA SER A 362 24.77 0.44 4.88
C SER A 362 24.20 1.81 5.27
N TRP A 363 24.61 2.89 4.61
CA TRP A 363 24.05 4.23 4.86
C TRP A 363 22.59 4.37 4.38
N GLY A 364 22.16 3.51 3.45
CA GLY A 364 20.80 3.51 2.88
C GLY A 364 19.74 2.91 3.81
N ILE A 365 20.15 2.23 4.88
CA ILE A 365 19.26 1.62 5.89
C ILE A 365 18.26 2.62 6.44
N GLN A 366 18.65 3.88 6.60
CA GLN A 366 17.82 4.91 7.22
C GLN A 366 16.47 5.10 6.52
N ARG A 367 16.42 4.87 5.20
CA ARG A 367 15.20 4.96 4.39
C ARG A 367 14.13 3.94 4.79
N TYR A 368 14.52 2.82 5.39
CA TYR A 368 13.59 1.78 5.81
C TYR A 368 12.88 2.10 7.13
N PHE A 369 13.43 2.96 8.00
CA PHE A 369 12.81 3.25 9.30
C PHE A 369 11.43 3.95 9.24
N VAL A 370 11.01 4.35 8.04
CA VAL A 370 9.69 4.94 7.77
C VAL A 370 8.57 3.88 7.71
N PHE A 371 8.92 2.61 7.52
CA PHE A 371 7.97 1.51 7.67
C PHE A 371 7.38 1.44 9.09
N GLY A 372 6.09 1.11 9.19
CA GLY A 372 5.38 1.07 10.46
C GLY A 372 5.11 2.46 11.06
N THR A 373 5.17 3.51 10.25
CA THR A 373 4.84 4.88 10.67
C THR A 373 3.79 5.48 9.76
N SER A 374 3.19 6.59 10.20
CA SER A 374 2.31 7.46 9.39
C SER A 374 3.06 8.59 8.69
N LYS A 375 4.40 8.52 8.67
CA LYS A 375 5.24 9.57 8.07
C LYS A 375 5.13 9.56 6.54
N LEU A 376 5.40 10.73 6.00
CA LEU A 376 5.42 11.10 4.59
C LEU A 376 6.45 10.29 3.79
N TRP A 377 6.22 10.14 2.49
CA TRP A 377 7.13 9.44 1.57
C TRP A 377 8.19 10.38 0.96
N GLU A 378 8.64 11.41 1.69
CA GLU A 378 9.60 12.46 1.28
C GLU A 378 10.76 11.96 0.39
N ASP A 379 10.51 11.85 -0.92
CA ASP A 379 11.41 11.27 -1.92
C ASP A 379 11.99 9.89 -1.57
N ASN A 380 11.26 9.10 -0.76
CA ASN A 380 11.72 7.82 -0.28
C ASN A 380 11.41 6.70 -1.28
N ASN A 381 12.38 6.45 -2.18
CA ASN A 381 12.28 5.38 -3.16
C ASN A 381 12.01 4.00 -2.55
N VAL A 382 12.48 3.71 -1.33
CA VAL A 382 12.24 2.41 -0.68
C VAL A 382 10.74 2.17 -0.48
N LEU A 383 10.00 3.18 -0.05
CA LEU A 383 8.55 3.06 0.13
C LEU A 383 7.84 2.92 -1.21
N GLU A 384 8.29 3.65 -2.23
CA GLU A 384 7.73 3.60 -3.59
C GLU A 384 7.70 2.17 -4.17
N TYR A 385 8.76 1.38 -3.90
CA TYR A 385 8.88 0.03 -4.42
C TYR A 385 8.38 -1.06 -3.45
N LEU A 386 8.50 -0.87 -2.14
CA LEU A 386 8.37 -1.96 -1.16
C LEU A 386 7.21 -1.76 -0.17
N ALA A 387 6.56 -0.60 -0.17
CA ALA A 387 5.48 -0.29 0.75
C ALA A 387 4.13 -0.21 0.05
N ARG A 388 3.09 -0.50 0.84
CA ARG A 388 1.71 -0.11 0.55
C ARG A 388 1.20 0.77 1.67
N ILE A 389 0.29 1.67 1.33
CA ILE A 389 -0.42 2.48 2.30
C ILE A 389 -1.67 1.73 2.74
N VAL A 390 -1.76 1.56 4.06
CA VAL A 390 -2.97 1.07 4.72
C VAL A 390 -3.61 2.25 5.42
N ARG A 391 -4.91 2.43 5.20
CA ARG A 391 -5.72 3.38 5.94
C ARG A 391 -5.86 2.91 7.38
N VAL A 392 -5.45 3.76 8.32
CA VAL A 392 -5.69 3.56 9.75
C VAL A 392 -6.42 4.77 10.32
N ARG A 393 -7.04 4.59 11.49
CA ARG A 393 -7.68 5.69 12.20
C ARG A 393 -6.61 6.66 12.72
N GLY A 394 -6.71 7.90 12.27
CA GLY A 394 -5.81 8.99 12.65
C GLY A 394 -6.31 9.82 13.82
N GLU A 395 -5.54 10.87 14.13
CA GLU A 395 -5.94 11.90 15.08
C GLU A 395 -7.26 12.56 14.67
N ARG A 396 -8.02 13.07 15.66
CA ARG A 396 -9.30 13.79 15.46
C ARG A 396 -10.33 13.03 14.62
N ASN A 397 -10.28 11.70 14.63
CA ASN A 397 -11.15 10.81 13.85
C ASN A 397 -11.03 10.99 12.32
N GLY A 398 -9.86 11.42 11.82
CA GLY A 398 -9.54 11.45 10.40
C GLY A 398 -8.85 10.17 9.91
N GLU A 399 -8.49 10.13 8.62
CA GLU A 399 -7.72 9.03 8.03
C GLU A 399 -6.22 9.33 8.14
N SER A 400 -5.43 8.36 8.61
CA SER A 400 -3.96 8.43 8.62
C SER A 400 -3.36 7.30 7.79
N PRO A 401 -2.30 7.59 7.01
CA PRO A 401 -1.63 6.55 6.25
C PRO A 401 -0.79 5.72 7.21
N PHE A 402 -0.64 4.44 6.92
CA PHE A 402 0.28 3.55 7.60
C PHE A 402 1.13 2.81 6.56
N ASN A 403 2.44 2.98 6.67
CA ASN A 403 3.39 2.42 5.72
C ASN A 403 3.65 0.95 6.05
N ALA A 404 2.87 0.06 5.46
CA ALA A 404 3.00 -1.38 5.60
C ALA A 404 3.91 -1.94 4.49
N PRO A 405 4.64 -3.04 4.74
CA PRO A 405 5.27 -3.78 3.65
C PRO A 405 4.20 -4.26 2.65
N ILE A 406 4.57 -4.35 1.37
CA ILE A 406 3.59 -4.61 0.31
C ILE A 406 3.10 -6.07 0.26
N THR A 407 4.02 -7.03 0.36
CA THR A 407 3.78 -8.47 0.34
C THR A 407 4.72 -9.18 1.31
N ALA A 408 4.37 -10.40 1.70
CA ALA A 408 5.27 -11.27 2.46
C ALA A 408 6.58 -11.53 1.70
N HIS A 409 6.51 -11.74 0.38
CA HIS A 409 7.66 -12.03 -0.47
C HIS A 409 8.72 -10.93 -0.39
N LEU A 410 8.32 -9.68 -0.63
CA LEU A 410 9.23 -8.53 -0.57
C LEU A 410 9.63 -8.21 0.87
N ALA A 411 8.72 -8.31 1.84
CA ALA A 411 9.03 -8.10 3.24
C ALA A 411 10.10 -9.06 3.77
N SER A 412 10.00 -10.35 3.44
CA SER A 412 10.98 -11.37 3.83
C SER A 412 12.36 -11.02 3.30
N LYS A 413 12.48 -10.75 1.99
CA LYS A 413 13.77 -10.36 1.36
C LYS A 413 14.34 -9.10 2.01
N THR A 414 13.52 -8.09 2.25
CA THR A 414 13.92 -6.85 2.92
C THR A 414 14.43 -7.10 4.34
N LEU A 415 13.68 -7.84 5.16
CA LEU A 415 14.07 -8.16 6.53
C LEU A 415 15.42 -8.87 6.59
N CYS A 416 15.70 -9.76 5.65
CA CYS A 416 16.96 -10.50 5.59
C CYS A 416 18.12 -9.59 5.26
N LYS A 417 17.96 -8.75 4.23
CA LYS A 417 18.98 -7.76 3.89
C LYS A 417 19.23 -6.81 5.05
N LEU A 418 18.18 -6.28 5.69
CA LEU A 418 18.34 -5.35 6.80
C LEU A 418 19.00 -6.00 8.01
N LYS A 419 18.72 -7.29 8.29
CA LYS A 419 19.35 -8.00 9.40
C LYS A 419 20.87 -8.15 9.25
N THR A 420 21.40 -8.19 8.03
CA THR A 420 22.86 -8.23 7.81
C THR A 420 23.51 -6.85 7.90
N LEU A 421 22.72 -5.78 7.75
CA LEU A 421 23.22 -4.41 7.72
C LEU A 421 23.02 -3.66 9.06
N MET A 422 21.95 -3.98 9.80
CA MET A 422 21.58 -3.32 11.05
C MET A 422 22.24 -3.97 12.27
N THR A 423 22.48 -3.15 13.30
CA THR A 423 22.72 -3.67 14.65
C THR A 423 21.49 -4.42 15.17
N GLN A 424 21.67 -5.29 16.18
CA GLN A 424 20.55 -6.00 16.79
C GLN A 424 19.48 -5.03 17.35
N ALA A 425 19.91 -3.91 17.96
CA ALA A 425 18.98 -2.93 18.54
C ALA A 425 18.14 -2.22 17.46
N GLU A 426 18.76 -1.80 16.35
CA GLU A 426 18.07 -1.19 15.22
C GLU A 426 17.08 -2.15 14.56
N PHE A 427 17.49 -3.40 14.35
CA PHE A 427 16.61 -4.42 13.77
C PHE A 427 15.42 -4.72 14.68
N ASN A 428 15.65 -4.82 16.00
CA ASN A 428 14.59 -5.02 16.97
C ASN A 428 13.57 -3.86 16.94
N LEU A 429 14.05 -2.61 16.87
CA LEU A 429 13.20 -1.43 16.75
C LEU A 429 12.39 -1.45 15.45
N PHE A 430 13.04 -1.79 14.32
CA PHE A 430 12.38 -1.90 13.02
C PHE A 430 11.25 -2.94 13.04
N VAL A 431 11.55 -4.18 13.45
CA VAL A 431 10.57 -5.27 13.53
C VAL A 431 9.44 -4.92 14.48
N SER A 432 9.73 -4.23 15.58
CA SER A 432 8.68 -3.79 16.52
C SER A 432 7.68 -2.82 15.89
N ARG A 433 8.11 -1.92 14.99
CA ARG A 433 7.21 -0.95 14.33
C ARG A 433 6.28 -1.58 13.32
N ILE A 434 6.75 -2.61 12.62
CA ILE A 434 5.95 -3.33 11.63
C ILE A 434 5.32 -4.61 12.18
N ARG A 435 5.42 -4.85 13.49
CA ARG A 435 4.96 -6.09 14.13
C ARG A 435 3.54 -6.41 13.72
N ASP A 436 2.63 -5.47 13.83
CA ASP A 436 1.21 -5.73 13.59
C ASP A 436 0.95 -6.07 12.10
N CYS A 437 1.75 -5.55 11.17
CA CYS A 437 1.78 -6.04 9.79
C CYS A 437 2.28 -7.49 9.71
N LEU A 438 3.46 -7.76 10.29
CA LEU A 438 4.11 -9.07 10.19
C LEU A 438 3.27 -10.20 10.80
N MET A 439 2.51 -9.88 11.84
CA MET A 439 1.66 -10.84 12.53
C MET A 439 0.34 -11.08 11.79
N HIS A 440 -0.01 -10.28 10.78
CA HIS A 440 -1.17 -10.52 9.93
C HIS A 440 -0.98 -11.80 9.09
N ALA A 441 -2.06 -12.55 8.85
CA ALA A 441 -1.97 -13.93 8.33
C ALA A 441 -1.23 -13.99 6.98
N ASN A 442 -1.43 -12.97 6.17
CA ASN A 442 -0.83 -12.82 4.84
C ASN A 442 0.68 -12.57 4.86
N PHE A 443 1.30 -12.28 6.00
CA PHE A 443 2.76 -12.10 6.12
C PHE A 443 3.51 -13.38 6.48
N GLY A 444 2.77 -14.45 6.81
CA GLY A 444 3.28 -15.82 6.93
C GLY A 444 4.58 -15.92 7.74
N LYS A 445 5.64 -16.40 7.10
CA LYS A 445 6.97 -16.60 7.71
C LYS A 445 7.66 -15.32 8.15
N CYS A 446 7.23 -14.13 7.69
CA CYS A 446 7.87 -12.89 8.13
C CYS A 446 7.66 -12.65 9.64
N ALA A 447 6.59 -13.20 10.22
CA ALA A 447 6.37 -13.22 11.66
C ALA A 447 7.53 -13.88 12.44
N MET A 448 8.25 -14.82 11.81
CA MET A 448 9.38 -15.51 12.45
C MET A 448 10.50 -14.53 12.82
N PHE A 449 10.69 -13.43 12.06
CA PHE A 449 11.70 -12.42 12.40
C PHE A 449 11.41 -11.69 13.72
N ALA A 450 10.15 -11.68 14.20
CA ALA A 450 9.82 -11.17 15.52
C ALA A 450 10.51 -11.95 16.65
N PHE A 451 10.75 -13.26 16.45
CA PHE A 451 11.43 -14.11 17.43
C PHE A 451 12.93 -13.81 17.57
N LEU A 452 13.52 -13.04 16.64
CA LEU A 452 14.88 -12.52 16.79
C LEU A 452 14.97 -11.32 17.75
N ASN A 453 13.83 -10.74 18.12
CA ASN A 453 13.76 -9.61 19.04
C ASN A 453 13.67 -10.12 20.50
N VAL A 454 14.69 -9.79 21.29
CA VAL A 454 14.82 -10.20 22.69
C VAL A 454 13.65 -9.70 23.55
N ALA A 455 13.20 -8.46 23.33
CA ALA A 455 12.07 -7.89 24.06
C ALA A 455 10.75 -8.57 23.68
N PHE A 456 10.56 -8.88 22.40
CA PHE A 456 9.42 -9.65 21.92
C PHE A 456 9.42 -11.05 22.54
N MET A 457 10.54 -11.77 22.51
CA MET A 457 10.67 -13.08 23.16
C MET A 457 10.38 -13.01 24.65
N ALA A 458 10.85 -11.97 25.36
CA ALA A 458 10.52 -11.75 26.77
C ALA A 458 9.01 -11.55 27.00
N ALA A 459 8.32 -10.84 26.12
CA ALA A 459 6.88 -10.62 26.20
C ALA A 459 6.07 -11.90 25.91
N ILE A 460 6.47 -12.68 24.90
CA ILE A 460 5.82 -13.93 24.50
C ILE A 460 5.86 -14.98 25.62
N ARG A 461 7.01 -15.11 26.30
CA ARG A 461 7.20 -16.10 27.38
C ARG A 461 6.15 -16.02 28.47
N ARG A 462 5.77 -14.80 28.86
CA ARG A 462 4.75 -14.57 29.90
C ARG A 462 3.33 -14.93 29.44
N LYS A 463 3.12 -15.11 28.14
CA LYS A 463 1.81 -15.37 27.51
C LYS A 463 1.67 -16.80 26.98
N LEU A 464 2.73 -17.62 27.01
CA LEU A 464 2.69 -19.01 26.57
C LEU A 464 1.78 -19.85 27.46
N LYS A 465 0.91 -20.65 26.84
CA LYS A 465 -0.02 -21.56 27.51
C LYS A 465 0.17 -22.97 26.96
N GLU A 466 0.42 -23.95 27.82
CA GLU A 466 0.47 -25.36 27.41
C GLU A 466 -0.96 -25.82 27.04
N LEU A 467 -1.10 -26.46 25.87
CA LEU A 467 -2.35 -27.06 25.44
C LEU A 467 -2.65 -28.30 26.28
N LYS A 468 -3.92 -28.51 26.64
CA LYS A 468 -4.32 -29.61 27.53
C LYS A 468 -4.02 -30.97 26.88
N SER A 469 -2.98 -31.64 27.38
CA SER A 469 -2.58 -32.95 26.87
C SER A 469 -3.66 -34.01 27.13
N PRO A 470 -3.93 -34.92 26.17
CA PRO A 470 -4.79 -36.08 26.39
C PRO A 470 -4.19 -37.11 27.36
N THR A 471 -2.90 -36.99 27.68
CA THR A 471 -2.22 -37.82 28.68
C THR A 471 -2.08 -37.00 29.96
N ARG A 472 -2.41 -37.55 31.14
CA ARG A 472 -2.20 -36.88 32.43
C ARG A 472 -0.71 -36.65 32.68
N ARG A 473 -0.19 -35.49 32.28
CA ARG A 473 1.19 -35.05 32.51
C ARG A 473 1.24 -33.91 33.53
N PRO A 474 2.31 -33.82 34.32
CA PRO A 474 2.62 -32.59 35.05
C PRO A 474 2.73 -31.41 34.07
N SER A 475 2.28 -30.25 34.53
CA SER A 475 2.47 -28.98 33.82
C SER A 475 3.97 -28.75 33.59
N HIS A 476 4.31 -28.34 32.37
CA HIS A 476 5.70 -28.11 31.96
C HIS A 476 5.85 -26.66 31.51
N ARG A 477 6.87 -25.97 32.03
CA ARG A 477 7.23 -24.64 31.54
C ARG A 477 8.02 -24.78 30.25
N CYS A 478 7.53 -24.14 29.19
CA CYS A 478 8.12 -24.18 27.85
C CYS A 478 9.61 -23.77 27.90
N ALA A 479 10.48 -24.41 27.12
CA ALA A 479 11.92 -24.13 27.12
C ALA A 479 12.25 -22.64 26.88
N PRO A 480 11.58 -21.92 25.97
CA PRO A 480 11.68 -20.47 25.86
C PRO A 480 11.37 -19.70 27.15
N GLU A 481 10.46 -20.16 27.99
CA GLU A 481 10.12 -19.53 29.28
C GLU A 481 11.28 -19.68 30.29
N VAL A 482 11.90 -20.86 30.33
CA VAL A 482 12.95 -21.21 31.29
C VAL A 482 14.32 -20.64 30.89
N HIS A 483 14.69 -20.75 29.61
CA HIS A 483 16.02 -20.38 29.10
C HIS A 483 16.00 -19.02 28.39
N SER A 484 15.52 -18.00 29.11
CA SER A 484 15.09 -16.74 28.50
C SER A 484 16.22 -15.88 27.88
N GLN A 485 17.48 -16.07 28.28
CA GLN A 485 18.61 -15.32 27.70
C GLN A 485 19.17 -15.97 26.40
N GLU A 486 18.64 -17.14 26.02
CA GLU A 486 19.20 -18.00 24.97
C GLU A 486 18.30 -18.13 23.72
N GLY A 487 17.35 -17.21 23.55
CA GLY A 487 16.54 -17.13 22.32
C GLY A 487 17.40 -16.87 21.06
N PRO A 488 16.83 -17.08 19.85
CA PRO A 488 17.57 -16.89 18.63
C PRO A 488 17.92 -15.41 18.41
N THR A 489 19.15 -15.14 17.99
CA THR A 489 19.66 -13.78 17.72
C THR A 489 20.06 -13.57 16.26
N SER A 490 20.23 -14.68 15.54
CA SER A 490 20.47 -14.71 14.09
C SER A 490 19.47 -15.65 13.42
N HIS A 491 19.40 -15.57 12.09
CA HIS A 491 18.57 -16.44 11.28
C HIS A 491 19.41 -17.16 10.22
N TYR A 492 18.89 -18.28 9.74
CA TYR A 492 19.44 -19.00 8.60
C TYR A 492 18.29 -19.50 7.73
N PHE A 493 18.36 -19.18 6.44
CA PHE A 493 17.44 -19.75 5.48
C PHE A 493 17.83 -21.19 5.19
N LEU A 494 16.90 -22.11 5.44
CA LEU A 494 17.07 -23.49 5.04
C LEU A 494 16.69 -23.62 3.57
N PRO A 495 17.67 -23.87 2.66
CA PRO A 495 17.40 -24.06 1.25
C PRO A 495 16.55 -25.31 1.05
N SER A 496 15.88 -25.47 -0.10
CA SER A 496 15.18 -26.73 -0.41
C SER A 496 16.10 -27.94 -0.27
N VAL A 497 15.56 -29.08 0.16
CA VAL A 497 16.33 -30.31 0.41
C VAL A 497 17.13 -30.74 -0.83
N GLU A 498 16.58 -30.51 -2.02
CA GLU A 498 17.22 -30.79 -3.32
C GLU A 498 18.48 -29.94 -3.59
N ARG A 499 18.62 -28.79 -2.94
CA ARG A 499 19.73 -27.85 -3.12
C ARG A 499 20.80 -27.98 -2.03
N ILE A 500 20.66 -28.93 -1.11
CA ILE A 500 21.64 -29.14 -0.04
C ILE A 500 22.87 -29.86 -0.61
N GLY A 501 23.96 -29.12 -0.80
CA GLY A 501 25.26 -29.71 -1.16
C GLY A 501 26.00 -30.32 0.05
N LYS A 502 25.76 -29.83 1.28
CA LYS A 502 26.45 -30.29 2.49
C LYS A 502 25.59 -30.12 3.74
N LYS A 503 25.61 -31.12 4.61
CA LYS A 503 24.96 -31.09 5.93
C LYS A 503 25.65 -30.11 6.88
N THR A 504 24.87 -29.40 7.68
CA THR A 504 25.33 -28.40 8.65
C THR A 504 25.30 -28.96 10.07
N CYS A 505 26.12 -28.41 10.97
CA CYS A 505 26.00 -28.68 12.40
C CYS A 505 24.79 -27.93 12.98
N ILE A 506 24.18 -28.48 14.03
CA ILE A 506 23.13 -27.78 14.78
C ILE A 506 23.78 -26.60 15.51
N ASN A 507 23.26 -25.40 15.29
CA ASN A 507 23.68 -24.20 15.98
C ASN A 507 22.57 -23.76 16.94
N HIS A 508 22.94 -23.57 18.20
CA HIS A 508 22.06 -22.94 19.19
C HIS A 508 21.91 -21.44 18.88
N ARG A 509 20.79 -20.85 19.29
CA ARG A 509 20.48 -19.42 19.07
C ARG A 509 20.34 -18.98 17.60
N LEU A 510 20.13 -19.94 16.70
CA LEU A 510 19.89 -19.68 15.28
C LEU A 510 18.44 -20.04 14.94
N LEU A 511 17.70 -19.09 14.39
CA LEU A 511 16.35 -19.30 13.87
C LEU A 511 16.43 -19.81 12.43
N TYR A 512 16.04 -21.07 12.24
CA TYR A 512 15.96 -21.68 10.93
C TYR A 512 14.61 -21.35 10.29
N ILE A 513 14.65 -20.65 9.16
CA ILE A 513 13.46 -20.28 8.38
C ILE A 513 13.53 -21.04 7.05
N PRO A 514 12.62 -21.96 6.75
CA PRO A 514 12.60 -22.66 5.47
C PRO A 514 12.34 -21.72 4.30
N GLU A 515 13.10 -21.83 3.21
CA GLU A 515 12.80 -21.11 1.96
C GLU A 515 11.53 -21.66 1.29
N ALA A 516 11.36 -22.98 1.30
CA ALA A 516 10.22 -23.65 0.67
C ALA A 516 8.90 -23.28 1.37
N GLU A 517 7.93 -22.71 0.65
CA GLU A 517 6.63 -22.30 1.19
C GLU A 517 5.90 -23.45 1.90
N ASN A 518 5.90 -24.65 1.31
CA ASN A 518 5.25 -25.85 1.84
C ASN A 518 6.17 -26.72 2.72
N PHE A 519 7.04 -26.09 3.49
CA PHE A 519 7.88 -26.84 4.42
C PHE A 519 7.01 -27.58 5.45
N PRO A 520 7.30 -28.87 5.74
CA PRO A 520 6.43 -29.67 6.57
C PRO A 520 6.41 -29.18 8.03
N LEU A 521 5.23 -29.31 8.65
CA LEU A 521 4.93 -29.13 10.08
C LEU A 521 5.03 -27.71 10.66
N VAL A 522 6.09 -26.95 10.36
CA VAL A 522 6.42 -25.66 11.01
C VAL A 522 6.81 -24.58 10.01
N ASP A 523 6.64 -23.32 10.40
CA ASP A 523 7.01 -22.15 9.58
C ASP A 523 8.43 -21.64 9.88
N GLY A 524 8.97 -22.01 11.03
CA GLY A 524 10.35 -21.79 11.45
C GLY A 524 10.65 -22.61 12.71
N PHE A 525 11.91 -22.83 13.03
CA PHE A 525 12.30 -23.54 14.25
C PHE A 525 13.69 -23.15 14.73
N PHE A 526 14.00 -23.41 16.00
CA PHE A 526 15.33 -23.21 16.56
C PHE A 526 15.63 -24.26 17.64
N PHE A 527 16.91 -24.40 17.98
CA PHE A 527 17.37 -25.30 19.03
C PHE A 527 17.79 -24.52 20.27
N MET A 528 17.34 -25.01 21.43
CA MET A 528 17.72 -24.47 22.73
C MET A 528 18.70 -25.40 23.44
N ASP A 529 19.75 -24.81 24.02
CA ASP A 529 20.77 -25.51 24.79
C ASP A 529 20.21 -25.88 26.17
N SER A 530 19.44 -26.96 26.19
CA SER A 530 18.74 -27.51 27.35
C SER A 530 19.19 -28.95 27.57
N ASN A 531 18.91 -29.51 28.75
CA ASN A 531 19.22 -30.91 29.04
C ASN A 531 17.93 -31.69 29.36
N PRO A 532 17.41 -32.51 28.43
CA PRO A 532 17.93 -32.75 27.08
C PRO A 532 17.65 -31.58 26.11
N MET A 533 18.41 -31.52 25.01
CA MET A 533 18.28 -30.45 24.00
C MET A 533 16.85 -30.38 23.46
N THR A 534 16.35 -29.17 23.22
CA THR A 534 14.96 -28.93 22.82
C THR A 534 14.88 -28.31 21.43
N LEU A 535 14.13 -28.95 20.53
CA LEU A 535 13.68 -28.36 19.28
C LEU A 535 12.39 -27.57 19.54
N VAL A 536 12.42 -26.27 19.26
CA VAL A 536 11.25 -25.40 19.36
C VAL A 536 10.76 -25.07 17.94
N GLY A 537 9.63 -25.65 17.57
CA GLY A 537 8.94 -25.39 16.31
C GLY A 537 7.94 -24.25 16.46
N LEU A 538 7.95 -23.31 15.52
CA LEU A 538 7.02 -22.19 15.45
C LEU A 538 6.04 -22.42 14.30
N ARG A 539 4.74 -22.35 14.59
CA ARG A 539 3.67 -22.52 13.61
C ARG A 539 2.66 -21.40 13.73
N MET A 540 2.50 -20.61 12.68
CA MET A 540 1.45 -19.62 12.57
C MET A 540 0.10 -20.33 12.40
N ALA A 541 -0.91 -19.85 13.11
CA ALA A 541 -2.24 -20.42 13.10
C ALA A 541 -3.30 -19.32 13.14
N THR A 542 -4.26 -19.38 12.20
CA THR A 542 -5.47 -18.55 12.23
C THR A 542 -6.69 -19.34 12.70
N ALA A 543 -6.66 -20.67 12.57
CA ALA A 543 -7.75 -21.54 12.99
C ALA A 543 -7.63 -21.94 14.47
N GLY A 544 -8.78 -22.27 15.08
CA GLY A 544 -8.86 -22.82 16.45
C GLY A 544 -8.31 -24.25 16.58
N GLY A 545 -7.93 -24.89 15.46
CA GLY A 545 -7.30 -26.20 15.41
C GLY A 545 -6.44 -26.36 14.16
N HIS A 546 -5.30 -27.02 14.32
CA HIS A 546 -4.33 -27.40 13.29
C HIS A 546 -3.81 -28.81 13.55
N HIS A 547 -4.69 -29.81 13.38
CA HIS A 547 -4.28 -31.20 13.41
C HIS A 547 -3.26 -31.47 12.29
N THR A 548 -2.33 -32.40 12.54
CA THR A 548 -1.31 -32.81 11.59
C THR A 548 -1.48 -34.29 11.24
N THR A 549 -0.70 -34.78 10.29
CA THR A 549 -0.68 -36.19 9.91
C THR A 549 0.66 -36.83 10.25
N ALA A 550 0.66 -38.14 10.48
CA ALA A 550 1.90 -38.89 10.69
C ALA A 550 2.89 -38.73 9.51
N SER A 551 2.37 -38.65 8.28
CA SER A 551 3.18 -38.37 7.08
C SER A 551 3.86 -37.01 7.12
N THR A 552 3.18 -35.96 7.56
CA THR A 552 3.77 -34.61 7.66
C THR A 552 4.87 -34.56 8.72
N VAL A 553 4.65 -35.20 9.87
CA VAL A 553 5.67 -35.27 10.94
C VAL A 553 6.88 -36.08 10.45
N ARG A 554 6.66 -37.19 9.73
CA ARG A 554 7.75 -37.97 9.13
C ARG A 554 8.57 -37.15 8.15
N GLN A 555 7.90 -36.48 7.20
CA GLN A 555 8.56 -35.62 6.20
C GLN A 555 9.42 -34.56 6.89
N PHE A 556 8.92 -33.93 7.96
CA PHE A 556 9.71 -32.99 8.74
C PHE A 556 10.96 -33.63 9.35
N THR A 557 10.85 -34.83 9.96
CA THR A 557 12.03 -35.53 10.50
C THR A 557 13.04 -35.93 9.42
N GLU A 558 12.59 -36.31 8.23
CA GLU A 558 13.44 -36.64 7.07
C GLU A 558 14.17 -35.39 6.57
N CYS A 559 13.47 -34.25 6.48
CA CYS A 559 14.08 -32.97 6.16
C CYS A 559 15.20 -32.64 7.17
N LEU A 560 14.92 -32.70 8.48
CA LEU A 560 15.94 -32.42 9.50
C LEU A 560 17.15 -33.38 9.41
N ALA A 561 16.90 -34.66 9.10
CA ALA A 561 17.97 -35.63 8.88
C ALA A 561 18.83 -35.33 7.64
N ALA A 562 18.24 -34.71 6.62
CA ALA A 562 18.94 -34.25 5.43
C ALA A 562 19.79 -33.01 5.72
N TYR A 563 19.30 -32.07 6.54
CA TYR A 563 20.04 -30.84 6.86
C TYR A 563 21.17 -31.05 7.87
N PHE A 564 20.96 -31.85 8.92
CA PHE A 564 21.83 -31.82 10.10
C PHE A 564 22.73 -33.05 10.24
N ASN A 565 23.99 -32.80 10.57
CA ASN A 565 24.95 -33.84 10.92
C ASN A 565 24.56 -34.50 12.26
N GLY A 566 24.70 -35.83 12.34
CA GLY A 566 24.45 -36.57 13.58
C GLY A 566 22.99 -36.63 14.04
N TRP A 567 22.03 -36.18 13.21
CA TRP A 567 20.61 -36.09 13.55
C TRP A 567 20.06 -37.37 14.19
N LYS A 568 20.32 -38.54 13.60
CA LYS A 568 19.82 -39.85 14.08
C LYS A 568 20.22 -40.18 15.53
N LYS A 569 21.38 -39.66 16.00
CA LYS A 569 21.84 -39.85 17.38
C LYS A 569 21.19 -38.80 18.29
N LEU A 570 21.20 -37.54 17.86
CA LEU A 570 20.70 -36.41 18.65
C LEU A 570 19.18 -36.45 18.86
N SER A 571 18.41 -36.89 17.86
CA SER A 571 16.96 -36.89 17.92
C SER A 571 16.36 -37.90 18.90
N ARG A 572 17.13 -38.88 19.39
CA ARG A 572 16.64 -39.92 20.31
C ARG A 572 16.27 -39.38 21.68
N ASP A 573 17.09 -38.47 22.18
CA ASP A 573 16.95 -37.91 23.53
C ASP A 573 16.38 -36.49 23.51
N MET A 574 16.18 -35.91 22.32
CA MET A 574 15.74 -34.52 22.12
C MET A 574 14.27 -34.32 22.50
N SER A 575 13.99 -33.24 23.22
CA SER A 575 12.63 -32.79 23.51
C SER A 575 12.07 -31.96 22.35
N TRP A 576 10.77 -32.08 22.10
CA TRP A 576 10.09 -31.34 21.03
C TRP A 576 8.99 -30.46 21.62
N GLU A 577 9.05 -29.18 21.30
CA GLU A 577 8.03 -28.20 21.68
C GLU A 577 7.50 -27.51 20.42
N ILE A 578 6.18 -27.47 20.26
CA ILE A 578 5.53 -26.76 19.15
C ILE A 578 4.73 -25.59 19.72
N ILE A 579 5.02 -24.39 19.23
CA ILE A 579 4.35 -23.15 19.62
C ILE A 579 3.46 -22.71 18.47
N TYR A 580 2.15 -22.74 18.72
CA TYR A 580 1.13 -22.18 17.85
C TYR A 580 0.99 -20.68 18.12
N VAL A 581 1.36 -19.88 17.14
CA VAL A 581 1.35 -18.42 17.20
C VAL A 581 0.08 -17.91 16.53
N GLN A 582 -0.83 -17.39 17.34
CA GLN A 582 -2.13 -16.87 16.88
C GLN A 582 -2.20 -15.35 17.04
N GLN A 583 -2.95 -14.70 16.16
CA GLN A 583 -3.40 -13.33 16.42
C GLN A 583 -4.46 -13.34 17.53
N ALA A 584 -4.61 -12.25 18.27
CA ALA A 584 -5.55 -12.20 19.39
C ALA A 584 -7.03 -12.19 18.99
N ASP A 585 -7.34 -11.78 17.76
CA ASP A 585 -8.67 -11.84 17.16
C ASP A 585 -9.01 -13.20 16.54
N SER A 586 -8.01 -14.07 16.33
CA SER A 586 -8.23 -15.46 15.93
C SER A 586 -8.93 -16.27 17.01
N THR A 587 -9.69 -17.29 16.60
CA THR A 587 -10.28 -18.25 17.54
C THR A 587 -9.17 -18.93 18.35
N PRO A 588 -9.16 -18.80 19.70
CA PRO A 588 -8.09 -19.37 20.51
C PRO A 588 -8.01 -20.88 20.37
N MET A 589 -6.81 -21.39 20.15
CA MET A 589 -6.53 -22.81 20.15
C MET A 589 -6.41 -23.29 21.60
N ASN A 590 -7.41 -24.04 22.05
CA ASN A 590 -7.48 -24.56 23.43
C ASN A 590 -7.20 -26.06 23.52
N ASP A 591 -7.47 -26.78 22.43
CA ASP A 591 -7.37 -28.23 22.39
C ASP A 591 -6.01 -28.70 21.88
N TRP A 592 -5.63 -29.91 22.29
CA TRP A 592 -4.44 -30.58 21.79
C TRP A 592 -4.54 -30.85 20.28
N GLN A 593 -3.48 -30.53 19.55
CA GLN A 593 -3.43 -30.79 18.12
C GLN A 593 -3.03 -32.23 17.86
N ARG A 594 -3.97 -33.00 17.28
CA ARG A 594 -3.81 -34.42 17.00
C ARG A 594 -2.84 -34.66 15.84
N CYS A 595 -2.26 -35.86 15.84
CA CYS A 595 -1.50 -36.39 14.72
C CYS A 595 -2.24 -37.63 14.21
N ASP A 596 -2.89 -37.49 13.07
CA ASP A 596 -3.77 -38.53 12.52
C ASP A 596 -2.97 -39.51 11.66
N VAL A 597 -3.29 -40.80 11.83
CA VAL A 597 -2.72 -41.89 11.02
C VAL A 597 -3.60 -42.07 9.79
N VAL A 598 -3.25 -41.36 8.72
CA VAL A 598 -3.89 -41.51 7.41
C VAL A 598 -3.14 -42.58 6.62
N ASN A 599 -3.86 -43.49 5.96
CA ASN A 599 -3.22 -44.40 5.00
C ASN A 599 -2.67 -43.55 3.85
N SER A 600 -1.35 -43.43 3.79
CA SER A 600 -0.64 -42.77 2.71
C SER A 600 0.38 -43.76 2.15
N ASP A 601 0.65 -43.69 0.85
CA ASP A 601 1.65 -44.54 0.20
C ASP A 601 3.06 -44.33 0.78
N ASN A 602 3.26 -43.21 1.49
CA ASN A 602 4.54 -42.81 2.04
C ASN A 602 4.81 -43.36 3.44
N VAL A 603 3.82 -43.74 4.26
CA VAL A 603 4.01 -44.19 5.65
C VAL A 603 3.22 -45.46 5.94
N SER A 604 3.90 -46.50 6.42
CA SER A 604 3.22 -47.75 6.80
C SER A 604 2.29 -47.53 7.99
N LYS A 605 1.19 -48.29 8.10
CA LYS A 605 0.26 -48.19 9.24
C LYS A 605 0.96 -48.33 10.60
N LYS A 606 1.98 -49.19 10.70
CA LYS A 606 2.74 -49.42 11.93
C LYS A 606 3.58 -48.19 12.28
N GLU A 607 4.37 -47.72 11.33
CA GLU A 607 5.20 -46.51 11.49
C GLU A 607 4.34 -45.27 11.79
N GLY A 608 3.20 -45.12 11.12
CA GLY A 608 2.27 -44.03 11.37
C GLY A 608 1.74 -44.03 12.81
N ARG A 609 1.45 -45.21 13.38
CA ARG A 609 1.05 -45.35 14.79
C ARG A 609 2.20 -44.98 15.74
N GLU A 610 3.43 -45.36 15.42
CA GLU A 610 4.62 -45.00 16.21
C GLU A 610 4.84 -43.48 16.21
N ILE A 611 4.68 -42.81 15.06
CA ILE A 611 4.79 -41.36 14.95
C ILE A 611 3.66 -40.65 15.70
N ALA A 612 2.43 -41.14 15.59
CA ALA A 612 1.30 -40.59 16.33
C ALA A 612 1.47 -40.78 17.85
N ALA A 613 2.02 -41.91 18.29
CA ALA A 613 2.38 -42.15 19.68
C ALA A 613 3.49 -41.19 20.14
N PHE A 614 4.56 -41.02 19.36
CA PHE A 614 5.60 -40.02 19.63
C PHE A 614 5.01 -38.60 19.77
N TRP A 615 4.17 -38.19 18.82
CA TRP A 615 3.51 -36.88 18.85
C TRP A 615 2.64 -36.70 20.10
N LYS A 616 1.89 -37.75 20.47
CA LYS A 616 1.06 -37.71 21.67
C LYS A 616 1.92 -37.68 22.93
N GLU A 617 2.97 -38.48 23.00
CA GLU A 617 3.71 -38.82 24.24
C GLU A 617 4.93 -37.95 24.53
N LYS A 618 5.60 -37.45 23.50
CA LYS A 618 6.92 -36.80 23.61
C LYS A 618 6.93 -35.35 23.15
N VAL A 619 6.00 -34.95 22.28
CA VAL A 619 5.86 -33.54 21.86
C VAL A 619 5.03 -32.79 22.90
N ARG A 620 5.51 -31.62 23.31
CA ARG A 620 4.75 -30.63 24.10
C ARG A 620 4.22 -29.56 23.15
N GLN A 621 3.01 -29.07 23.41
CA GLN A 621 2.36 -28.09 22.54
C GLN A 621 1.93 -26.88 23.36
N TYR A 622 2.21 -25.71 22.83
CA TYR A 622 1.89 -24.43 23.45
C TYR A 622 1.19 -23.53 22.47
N GLN A 623 0.44 -22.59 23.02
CA GLN A 623 -0.23 -21.55 22.28
C GLN A 623 0.22 -20.19 22.82
N VAL A 624 0.31 -19.21 21.93
CA VAL A 624 0.40 -17.81 22.30
C VAL A 624 -0.48 -16.96 21.38
N SER A 625 -1.32 -16.13 22.00
CA SER A 625 -2.04 -15.06 21.30
C SER A 625 -1.24 -13.77 21.39
N ILE A 626 -0.98 -13.17 20.24
CA ILE A 626 -0.30 -11.88 20.16
C ILE A 626 -1.35 -10.82 19.86
N PRO A 627 -1.62 -9.90 20.79
CA PRO A 627 -2.55 -8.81 20.54
C PRO A 627 -2.06 -7.95 19.38
N CYS A 628 -2.97 -7.68 18.45
CA CYS A 628 -2.78 -6.71 17.37
C CYS A 628 -2.65 -5.27 17.91
N ARG A 629 -2.84 -5.08 19.23
CA ARG A 629 -2.58 -3.85 19.98
C ARG A 629 -2.08 -4.17 21.39
N ASP A 630 -0.76 -4.16 21.54
CA ASP A 630 -0.14 -3.60 22.74
C ASP A 630 0.78 -2.48 22.18
N PHE A 631 0.40 -1.23 22.48
CA PHE A 631 0.86 0.10 22.01
C PHE A 631 0.04 0.76 20.88
#